data_AF-A0A2B5Y6H2-F1
#
_entry.id   AF-A0A2B5Y6H2-F1
#
_cell.length_a   1.000
_cell.length_b   1.000
_cell.length_c   1.000
_cell.angle_alpha   90.00
_cell.angle_beta   90.00
_cell.angle_gamma   90.00
#
_symmetry.space_group_name_H-M   'P 1'
#
loop_
_entity.id
_entity.type
_entity.pdbx_description
1 polymer ?
#
loop_
_entity_poly.entity_id
_entity_poly.type
_entity_poly.pdbx_seq_one_letter_code
_entity_poly.pdbx_strand_id
1 'polypeptide(L)' 'MKKIKRNALQCRKCGDVIESKFTRDFKYCSCRSIAVDGGLEYGRMTGDPEDIIELYEFEEEKED' A
#
# COMPACT_ATOMS: atom_id res chain seq x y z
N MET A 1 -10.16 -1.12 -15.66
CA MET A 1 -9.25 -1.47 -14.54
C MET A 1 -9.03 -0.19 -13.76
N LYS A 2 -9.38 -0.15 -12.47
CA LYS A 2 -9.18 1.05 -11.65
C LYS A 2 -7.69 1.26 -11.45
N LYS A 3 -7.17 2.42 -11.86
CA LYS A 3 -5.76 2.77 -11.72
C LYS A 3 -5.48 3.16 -10.28
N ILE A 4 -4.43 2.60 -9.69
CA ILE A 4 -4.04 2.95 -8.32
C ILE A 4 -3.45 4.35 -8.35
N LYS A 5 -4.01 5.25 -7.54
CA LYS A 5 -3.51 6.61 -7.31
C LYS A 5 -2.52 6.64 -6.14
N ARG A 6 -2.75 5.81 -5.12
CA ARG A 6 -1.88 5.68 -3.96
C ARG A 6 -1.87 4.25 -3.46
N ASN A 7 -0.66 3.71 -3.26
CA ASN A 7 -0.42 2.37 -2.73
C ASN A 7 0.26 2.49 -1.35
N ALA A 8 -0.56 2.70 -0.32
CA ALA A 8 -0.09 2.93 1.03
C ALA A 8 -0.79 2.00 2.03
N LEU A 9 -0.05 1.61 3.08
CA LEU A 9 -0.54 0.85 4.21
C LEU A 9 -0.12 1.54 5.50
N GLN A 10 -0.90 1.35 6.56
CA GLN A 10 -0.51 1.70 7.92
C GLN A 10 -0.42 0.45 8.81
N CYS A 11 0.64 0.35 9.60
CA CYS A 11 0.83 -0.75 10.54
C CYS A 11 0.08 -0.48 11.84
N ARG A 12 -0.78 -1.40 12.28
CA ARG A 12 -1.45 -1.29 13.59
C ARG A 12 -0.50 -1.40 14.78
N LYS A 13 0.61 -2.14 14.62
CA LYS A 13 1.56 -2.40 15.71
C LYS A 13 2.49 -1.23 16.01
N CYS A 14 3.13 -0.66 14.99
CA CYS A 14 4.06 0.45 15.17
C CYS A 14 3.50 1.81 14.76
N GLY A 15 2.35 1.86 14.09
CA GLY A 15 1.73 3.10 13.62
C GLY A 15 2.31 3.65 12.32
N ASP A 16 3.40 3.07 11.79
CA ASP A 16 4.03 3.60 10.56
C ASP A 16 3.11 3.53 9.36
N VAL A 17 3.17 4.58 8.55
CA VAL A 17 2.60 4.62 7.21
C VAL A 17 3.72 4.37 6.21
N ILE A 18 3.55 3.36 5.38
CA ILE A 18 4.47 2.99 4.30
C ILE A 18 3.75 3.12 2.95
N GLU A 19 4.47 3.56 1.93
CA GLU A 19 3.93 3.80 0.60
C GLU A 19 4.90 3.31 -0.47
N SER A 20 4.40 2.51 -1.41
CA SER A 20 5.14 2.06 -2.58
C SER A 20 4.85 3.01 -3.75
N LYS A 21 5.88 3.63 -4.31
CA LYS A 21 5.71 4.68 -5.35
C LYS A 21 5.99 4.21 -6.77
N PHE A 22 6.75 3.13 -6.94
CA PHE A 22 7.11 2.57 -8.24
C PHE A 22 7.22 1.04 -8.16
N THR A 23 7.29 0.38 -9.31
CA THR A 23 7.36 -1.08 -9.36
C THR A 23 8.63 -1.59 -8.68
N ARG A 24 8.51 -2.67 -7.89
CA ARG A 24 9.61 -3.22 -7.07
C ARG A 24 10.11 -2.26 -5.97
N ASP A 25 9.31 -1.27 -5.57
CA ASP A 25 9.56 -0.40 -4.42
C ASP A 25 9.05 -1.06 -3.12
N PHE A 26 9.71 -2.13 -2.72
CA PHE A 26 9.34 -2.89 -1.53
C PHE A 26 9.68 -2.09 -0.25
N LYS A 27 8.66 -1.70 0.52
CA LYS A 27 8.80 -0.94 1.78
C LYS A 27 8.31 -1.76 2.97
N TYR A 28 9.10 -1.83 4.03
CA TYR A 28 8.69 -2.36 5.33
C TYR A 28 8.37 -1.23 6.29
N CYS A 29 7.43 -1.45 7.22
CA CYS A 29 7.34 -0.63 8.43
C CYS A 29 8.57 -0.86 9.34
N SER A 30 8.80 0.04 10.29
CA SER A 30 9.96 -0.03 11.20
C SER A 30 10.00 -1.30 12.03
N CYS A 31 8.85 -1.81 12.48
CA CYS A 31 8.76 -3.08 13.22
C CYS A 31 8.78 -4.32 12.32
N ARG A 32 8.86 -4.14 11.00
CA ARG A 32 8.91 -5.18 9.96
C ARG A 32 7.75 -6.18 10.01
N SER A 33 6.63 -5.82 10.64
CA SER A 33 5.44 -6.68 10.71
C SER A 33 4.64 -6.64 9.40
N ILE A 34 4.68 -5.53 8.66
CA ILE A 34 3.99 -5.37 7.38
C ILE A 34 4.90 -4.76 6.31
N ALA A 35 4.55 -4.97 5.05
CA ALA A 35 5.19 -4.35 3.89
C ALA A 35 4.24 -4.11 2.71
N VAL A 36 4.64 -3.19 1.84
CA VAL A 36 3.94 -2.82 0.60
C VAL A 36 4.91 -2.80 -0.58
N ASP A 37 4.45 -3.21 -1.76
CA ASP A 37 5.19 -3.19 -3.03
C ASP A 37 4.23 -2.98 -4.22
N GLY A 38 4.80 -2.63 -5.38
CA GLY A 38 4.15 -2.61 -6.69
C GLY A 38 3.83 -1.23 -7.25
N GLY A 39 4.14 -0.16 -6.51
CA GLY A 39 3.89 1.20 -6.96
C GLY A 39 2.43 1.44 -7.30
N LEU A 40 2.18 2.14 -8.41
CA LEU A 40 0.84 2.41 -8.94
C LEU A 40 0.34 1.35 -9.94
N GLU A 41 1.18 0.36 -10.28
CA GLU A 41 0.86 -0.68 -11.26
C GLU A 41 0.07 -1.82 -10.64
N TYR A 42 0.42 -2.20 -9.41
CA TYR A 42 -0.29 -3.22 -8.62
C TYR A 42 -0.09 -3.00 -7.12
N GLY A 43 -1.06 -3.43 -6.32
CA GLY A 43 -0.95 -3.49 -4.86
C GLY A 43 -0.47 -4.87 -4.42
N ARG A 44 0.69 -4.93 -3.74
CA ARG A 44 1.14 -6.15 -3.06
C ARG A 44 1.42 -5.84 -1.59
N MET A 45 0.62 -6.44 -0.71
CA MET A 45 0.81 -6.37 0.74
C MET A 45 1.43 -7.66 1.29
N THR A 46 2.23 -7.53 2.34
CA THR A 46 2.82 -8.66 3.09
C THR A 46 2.66 -8.37 4.58
N GLY A 47 2.32 -9.39 5.37
CA GLY A 47 2.10 -9.27 6.81
C GLY A 47 0.80 -9.95 7.24
N ASP A 48 0.50 -9.90 8.53
CA ASP A 48 -0.78 -10.35 9.06
C ASP A 48 -1.88 -9.32 8.70
N PRO A 49 -3.01 -9.74 8.10
CA PRO A 49 -4.14 -8.85 7.83
C PRO A 49 -4.65 -8.08 9.07
N GLU A 50 -4.52 -8.66 10.27
CA GLU A 50 -4.90 -7.98 11.52
C GLU A 50 -3.99 -6.79 11.85
N ASP A 51 -2.77 -6.77 11.32
CA ASP A 51 -1.78 -5.69 11.52
C ASP A 51 -1.83 -4.60 10.43
N ILE A 52 -2.65 -4.79 9.40
CA ILE A 52 -2.69 -3.93 8.21
C ILE A 52 -3.94 -3.03 8.26
N ILE A 53 -3.72 -1.73 8.03
CA ILE A 53 -4.75 -0.77 7.65
C ILE A 53 -4.48 -0.37 6.20
N GLU A 54 -5.43 -0.65 5.32
CA GLU A 54 -5.34 -0.29 3.90
C GLU A 54 -5.62 1.19 3.69
N LEU A 55 -4.70 1.90 3.01
CA LEU A 55 -4.82 3.31 2.64
C LEU A 55 -4.72 3.48 1.12
N TYR A 56 -5.21 2.50 0.36
CA TYR A 56 -5.25 2.55 -1.10
C TYR A 56 -6.18 3.67 -1.57
N GLU A 57 -5.73 4.42 -2.57
CA GLU A 57 -6.57 5.34 -3.33
C GLU A 57 -6.55 4.92 -4.80
N PHE A 58 -7.70 5.02 -5.46
CA PHE A 58 -7.84 4.73 -6.88
C PHE A 58 -8.23 6.01 -7.63
N GLU A 59 -7.84 6.12 -8.89
CA GLU A 59 -8.33 7.18 -9.76
C GLU A 59 -9.85 7.03 -9.93
N GLU A 60 -10.57 8.14 -9.85
CA GLU A 60 -11.99 8.19 -10.18
C GLU A 60 -12.15 7.98 -11.69
N GLU A 61 -12.97 7.02 -12.09
CA GLU A 61 -13.33 6.85 -13.50
C GLU A 61 -14.18 8.06 -13.89
N LYS A 62 -13.65 8.95 -14.74
CA LYS A 62 -14.47 9.97 -15.37
C LYS A 62 -15.36 9.28 -16.40
N GLU A 63 -16.66 9.25 -16.15
CA GLU A 63 -17.65 8.95 -17.18
C GLU A 63 -17.73 10.18 -18.11
N ASP A 64 -17.15 10.07 -19.31
CA ASP A 64 -17.36 11.00 -20.44
C ASP A 64 -18.54 10.55 -21.30
#